data_AF-A0A974XFR9-F1
#
_entry.id   AF-A0A974XFR9-F1
#
_cell.length_a   1.000
_cell.length_b   1.000
_cell.length_c   1.000
_cell.angle_alpha   90.00
_cell.angle_beta   90.00
_cell.angle_gamma   90.00
#
_symmetry.space_group_name_H-M   'P 1'
#
loop_
_entity.id
_entity.type
_entity.pdbx_description
1 polymer ?
#
loop_
_entity_poly.entity_id
_entity_poly.type
_entity_poly.pdbx_seq_one_letter_code
_entity_poly.pdbx_strand_id
1 'polypeptide(L)' 'MEIGLIIVIAGAVVNFSSDRFFKKGKIKNIKDLVKIKSLSLLVSAVGLVIAIYMNN' A
#
# COMPACT_ATOMS: atom_id res chain seq x y z
N MET A 1 -12.03 8.40 11.63
CA MET A 1 -11.31 7.14 11.94
C MET A 1 -11.51 6.03 10.89
N GLU A 2 -12.75 5.63 10.58
CA GLU A 2 -13.04 4.46 9.71
C GLU A 2 -12.43 4.56 8.29
N ILE A 3 -12.53 5.74 7.66
CA ILE A 3 -12.02 5.97 6.29
C ILE A 3 -10.50 5.86 6.22
N GLY A 4 -9.78 6.43 7.19
CA GLY A 4 -8.31 6.34 7.24
C GLY A 4 -7.83 4.90 7.42
N LEU A 5 -8.54 4.10 8.22
CA LEU A 5 -8.24 2.69 8.42
C LEU A 5 -8.41 1.88 7.12
N ILE A 6 -9.48 2.13 6.36
CA ILE A 6 -9.72 1.47 5.07
C ILE A 6 -8.60 1.75 4.07
N ILE A 7 -8.10 2.99 4.03
CA ILE A 7 -7.00 3.39 3.15
C ILE A 7 -5.69 2.68 3.54
N VAL A 8 -5.40 2.56 4.83
CA VAL A 8 -4.23 1.82 5.34
C VAL A 8 -4.32 0.33 4.95
N ILE A 9 -5.49 -0.28 5.11
CA ILE A 9 -5.72 -1.68 4.73
C ILE A 9 -5.56 -1.86 3.21
N ALA A 10 -6.09 -0.94 2.40
CA ALA A 10 -5.93 -0.98 0.95
C ALA A 10 -4.45 -0.90 0.54
N GLY A 11 -3.67 0.00 1.15
CA GLY A 11 -2.22 0.09 0.93
C GLY A 11 -1.49 -1.20 1.31
N ALA A 12 -1.85 -1.83 2.43
CA ALA A 12 -1.30 -3.11 2.85
C ALA A 12 -1.63 -4.24 1.85
N VAL A 13 -2.89 -4.34 1.39
CA VAL A 13 -3.32 -5.34 0.42
C VAL A 13 -2.55 -5.21 -0.89
N VAL A 14 -2.36 -3.98 -1.40
CA VAL A 14 -1.57 -3.74 -2.61
C VAL A 14 -0.11 -4.17 -2.42
N ASN A 15 0.48 -3.87 -1.25
CA ASN A 15 1.85 -4.26 -0.94
C ASN A 15 2.02 -5.79 -0.97
N PHE A 16 1.17 -6.53 -0.26
CA PHE A 16 1.20 -8.00 -0.24
C PHE A 16 0.87 -8.63 -1.60
N SER A 17 -0.07 -8.03 -2.34
CA SER A 17 -0.43 -8.50 -3.68
C SER A 17 0.73 -8.32 -4.66
N SER A 18 1.49 -7.23 -4.55
CA SER A 18 2.67 -6.98 -5.40
C SER A 18 3.73 -8.08 -5.23
N ASP A 19 3.96 -8.55 -4.00
CA ASP A 19 4.88 -9.67 -3.74
C ASP A 19 4.38 -10.98 -4.35
N ARG A 20 3.08 -11.27 -4.23
CA ARG A 20 2.48 -12.45 -4.87
C ARG A 20 2.61 -12.37 -6.40
N PHE A 21 2.41 -11.21 -7.00
CA PHE A 21 2.54 -11.03 -8.44
C PHE A 21 3.98 -11.12 -8.94
N PHE A 22 4.94 -10.65 -8.15
CA PHE A 22 6.36 -10.85 -8.43
C PHE A 22 6.75 -12.32 -8.35
N LYS A 23 6.34 -13.02 -7.28
CA LYS A 23 6.58 -14.48 -7.14
C LYS A 23 5.94 -15.32 -8.25
N LYS A 24 4.79 -14.87 -8.78
CA LYS A 24 4.11 -15.50 -9.93
C LYS A 24 4.73 -15.13 -11.29
N GLY A 25 5.81 -14.35 -11.32
CA GLY A 25 6.47 -13.89 -12.55
C GLY A 25 5.66 -12.90 -13.38
N LYS A 26 4.53 -12.37 -12.84
CA LYS A 26 3.73 -11.33 -13.51
C LYS A 26 4.45 -9.98 -13.49
N ILE A 27 5.21 -9.71 -12.43
CA ILE A 27 6.15 -8.57 -12.36
C ILE A 27 7.55 -9.15 -12.56
N LYS A 28 8.15 -8.88 -13.72
CA LYS A 28 9.47 -9.43 -14.08
C LYS A 28 10.64 -8.56 -13.58
N ASN A 29 10.42 -7.26 -13.45
CA ASN A 29 11.45 -6.31 -13.05
C ASN A 29 11.34 -5.94 -11.58
N ILE A 30 12.47 -6.02 -10.87
CA ILE A 30 12.59 -5.57 -9.48
C ILE A 30 12.28 -4.07 -9.36
N LYS A 31 12.69 -3.25 -10.34
CA LYS A 31 12.39 -1.81 -10.35
C LYS A 31 10.89 -1.52 -10.30
N ASP A 32 10.10 -2.30 -11.02
CA ASP A 32 8.64 -2.14 -11.06
C ASP A 32 8.00 -2.61 -9.74
N LEU A 33 8.51 -3.68 -9.14
CA LEU A 33 8.11 -4.11 -7.80
C LEU A 33 8.37 -3.00 -6.77
N VAL A 34 9.57 -2.39 -6.79
CA VAL A 34 9.92 -1.31 -5.85
C VAL A 34 9.04 -0.09 -6.03
N LYS A 35 8.69 0.29 -7.28
CA LYS A 35 7.75 1.38 -7.54
C LYS A 35 6.35 1.10 -6.97
N ILE A 36 5.84 -0.11 -7.15
CA ILE A 36 4.52 -0.49 -6.61
C ILE A 36 4.55 -0.49 -5.09
N LYS A 37 5.64 -1.01 -4.49
CA LYS A 37 5.83 -0.99 -3.04
C LYS A 37 5.92 0.43 -2.48
N SER A 38 6.70 1.32 -3.11
CA SER A 38 6.83 2.70 -2.65
C SER A 38 5.50 3.46 -2.75
N LEU A 39 4.74 3.27 -3.83
CA LEU A 39 3.37 3.79 -3.97
C LEU A 39 2.45 3.26 -2.88
N SER A 40 2.47 1.96 -2.61
CA SER A 40 1.65 1.35 -1.55
C SER A 40 1.99 1.90 -0.16
N LEU A 41 3.27 2.18 0.10
CA LEU A 41 3.73 2.78 1.34
C LEU A 41 3.21 4.22 1.50
N LEU A 42 3.25 4.99 0.41
CA LEU A 42 2.72 6.36 0.38
C LEU A 42 1.21 6.38 0.65
N VAL A 43 0.46 5.48 0.02
CA VAL A 43 -1.00 5.36 0.25
C VAL A 43 -1.28 5.02 1.71
N SER A 44 -0.54 4.07 2.30
CA SER A 44 -0.68 3.73 3.72
C SER A 44 -0.31 4.90 4.63
N ALA A 45 0.75 5.65 4.32
CA ALA A 45 1.16 6.82 5.10
C ALA A 45 0.09 7.92 5.06
N VAL A 46 -0.49 8.20 3.88
CA VAL A 46 -1.60 9.16 3.75
C VAL A 46 -2.83 8.68 4.53
N GLY A 47 -3.18 7.39 4.42
CA GLY A 47 -4.27 6.81 5.19
C GLY A 47 -4.08 6.94 6.70
N LEU A 48 -2.84 6.76 7.19
CA LEU A 48 -2.50 6.93 8.60
C LEU A 48 -2.64 8.39 9.05
N VAL A 49 -2.14 9.34 8.25
CA VAL A 49 -2.28 10.79 8.53
C VAL A 49 -3.76 11.18 8.61
N ILE A 50 -4.58 10.72 7.66
CA ILE A 50 -6.03 10.96 7.66
C ILE A 50 -6.69 10.31 8.88
N ALA A 51 -6.29 9.08 9.24
CA ALA A 51 -6.83 8.39 10.41
C ALA A 51 -6.55 9.16 11.70
N ILE A 52 -5.33 9.67 11.88
CA ILE A 52 -4.92 10.47 13.05
C ILE A 52 -5.67 11.80 13.06
N TYR A 53 -5.75 12.51 11.93
CA TYR A 53 -6.42 13.80 11.85
C TYR A 53 -7.93 13.71 12.08
N MET A 54 -8.59 12.67 11.56
CA MET A 54 -10.03 12.43 11.78
C MET A 54 -10.37 11.76 13.12
N ASN A 55 -9.39 11.47 13.97
CA ASN A 55 -9.59 10.90 15.30
C ASN A 55 -9.43 11.94 16.42
N ASN A 56 -8.83 13.09 16.10
CA ASN A 56 -8.66 14.23 16.98
C ASN A 56 -9.76 15.27 16.72
#